data_AF-A0A351JLM1-F1
#
_entry.id   AF-A0A351JLM1-F1
#
_cell.length_a   1.000
_cell.length_b   1.000
_cell.length_c   1.000
_cell.angle_alpha   90.00
_cell.angle_beta   90.00
_cell.angle_gamma   90.00
#
_symmetry.space_group_name_H-M   'P 1'
#
loop_
_entity.id
_entity.type
_entity.pdbx_description
1 polymer ?
#
loop_
_entity_poly.entity_id
_entity_poly.type
_entity_poly.pdbx_seq_one_letter_code
_entity_poly.pdbx_strand_id
1 'polypeptide(L)'
;MAESLEEKYPKAADLLREAGEDVIAHMAFPQAHWRRIHSTNVLERLHREIKRRCNVVGILPNAASALRLIGAVLEEQGDEWLAVQRYFSLGSMAALYGNPREEPTRSPRWGSRRR
;
A
#
# COMPACT_ATOMS: atom_id res chain seq x y z
N MET A 1 -20.18 0.66 -9.75
CA MET A 1 -19.86 0.50 -8.30
C MET A 1 -20.45 1.63 -7.47
N ALA A 2 -20.29 2.90 -7.83
CA ALA A 2 -20.96 4.01 -7.13
C ALA A 2 -22.49 3.97 -7.28
N GLU A 3 -22.99 3.67 -8.49
CA GLU A 3 -24.44 3.60 -8.81
C GLU A 3 -25.23 2.69 -7.86
N SER A 4 -24.68 1.53 -7.49
CA SER A 4 -25.35 0.60 -6.57
C SER A 4 -25.48 1.11 -5.13
N LEU A 5 -24.76 2.18 -4.77
CA LEU A 5 -24.79 2.80 -3.44
C LEU A 5 -25.67 4.05 -3.39
N GLU A 6 -26.12 4.60 -4.52
CA GLU A 6 -26.79 5.91 -4.60
C GLU A 6 -28.10 5.95 -3.82
N GLU A 7 -28.90 4.89 -3.87
CA GLU A 7 -30.22 4.85 -3.23
C GLU A 7 -30.13 4.79 -1.71
N LYS A 8 -29.20 4.00 -1.16
CA LYS A 8 -29.10 3.75 0.29
C LYS A 8 -28.04 4.58 0.99
N TYR A 9 -26.95 4.92 0.31
CA TYR A 9 -25.77 5.59 0.88
C TYR A 9 -25.22 6.66 -0.07
N PRO A 10 -25.98 7.74 -0.33
CA PRO A 10 -25.61 8.75 -1.33
C PRO A 10 -24.25 9.39 -1.04
N LYS A 11 -23.94 9.69 0.24
CA LYS A 11 -22.64 10.24 0.63
C LYS A 11 -21.46 9.30 0.33
N ALA A 12 -21.66 7.99 0.47
CA ALA A 12 -20.62 7.00 0.17
C ALA A 12 -20.44 6.85 -1.35
N ALA A 13 -21.52 6.95 -2.12
CA ALA A 13 -21.46 6.96 -3.58
C ALA A 13 -20.67 8.17 -4.10
N ASP A 14 -20.91 9.35 -3.53
CA ASP A 14 -20.17 10.57 -3.89
C ASP A 14 -18.69 10.47 -3.54
N LEU A 15 -18.37 9.99 -2.33
CA LEU A 15 -16.98 9.77 -1.93
C LEU A 15 -16.27 8.76 -2.83
N LEU A 16 -16.93 7.66 -3.21
CA LEU A 16 -16.34 6.66 -4.10
C LEU A 16 -16.12 7.21 -5.51
N ARG A 17 -16.98 8.13 -5.97
CA ARG A 17 -16.84 8.79 -7.28
C ARG A 17 -15.66 9.75 -7.28
N GLU A 18 -15.47 10.49 -6.18
CA GLU A 18 -14.32 11.39 -5.99
C GLU A 18 -13.00 10.61 -5.85
N ALA A 19 -12.98 9.56 -5.03
CA ALA A 19 -11.78 8.76 -4.75
C ALA A 19 -11.50 7.66 -5.79
N GLY A 20 -12.18 7.68 -6.94
CA GLY A 20 -12.15 6.58 -7.92
C GLY A 20 -10.73 6.21 -8.37
N GLU A 21 -9.91 7.21 -8.69
CA GLU A 21 -8.52 7.02 -9.11
C GLU A 21 -7.63 6.47 -7.97
N ASP A 22 -7.82 6.98 -6.75
CA ASP A 22 -7.04 6.57 -5.58
C ASP A 22 -7.29 5.11 -5.21
N VAL A 23 -8.54 4.65 -5.29
CA VAL A 23 -8.92 3.26 -4.96
C VAL A 23 -8.26 2.26 -5.92
N ILE A 24 -8.11 2.63 -7.20
CA ILE A 24 -7.51 1.77 -8.22
C ILE A 24 -6.00 2.00 -8.41
N ALA A 25 -5.39 2.98 -7.74
CA ALA A 25 -3.97 3.30 -7.89
C ALA A 25 -3.05 2.09 -7.67
N HIS A 26 -3.44 1.18 -6.76
CA HIS A 26 -2.70 -0.06 -6.51
C HIS A 26 -2.60 -1.00 -7.74
N MET A 27 -3.48 -0.84 -8.73
CA MET A 27 -3.48 -1.64 -9.96
C MET A 27 -2.30 -1.28 -10.90
N ALA A 28 -1.60 -0.17 -10.64
CA ALA A 28 -0.35 0.17 -11.33
C ALA A 28 0.82 -0.76 -10.94
N PHE A 29 0.71 -1.51 -9.84
CA PHE A 29 1.71 -2.47 -9.40
C PHE A 29 1.48 -3.85 -10.06
N PRO A 30 2.48 -4.75 -10.08
CA PRO A 30 2.28 -6.12 -10.52
C PRO A 30 1.13 -6.80 -9.78
N GLN A 31 0.32 -7.60 -10.49
CA GLN A 31 -0.86 -8.26 -9.92
C GLN A 31 -0.56 -9.10 -8.67
N ALA A 32 0.64 -9.69 -8.61
CA ALA A 32 1.12 -10.44 -7.44
C ALA A 32 1.18 -9.59 -6.15
N HIS A 33 1.23 -8.25 -6.27
CA HIS A 33 1.33 -7.33 -5.14
C HIS A 33 -0.04 -6.80 -4.67
N TRP A 34 -1.06 -6.82 -5.53
CA TRP A 34 -2.34 -6.15 -5.27
C TRP A 34 -2.93 -6.53 -3.92
N ARG A 35 -3.04 -7.84 -3.63
CA ARG A 35 -3.60 -8.35 -2.36
C ARG A 35 -2.92 -7.80 -1.12
N ARG A 36 -1.61 -7.55 -1.20
CA ARG A 36 -0.85 -6.99 -0.07
C ARG A 36 -1.04 -5.48 0.03
N ILE A 37 -1.12 -4.77 -1.10
CA ILE A 37 -1.26 -3.32 -1.14
C ILE A 37 -2.66 -2.86 -0.71
N HIS A 38 -3.73 -3.48 -1.20
CA HIS A 38 -5.09 -3.05 -0.84
C HIS A 38 -5.58 -3.58 0.52
N SER A 39 -4.78 -4.43 1.20
CA SER A 39 -5.18 -4.97 2.50
C SER A 39 -4.92 -3.98 3.62
N THR A 40 -5.94 -3.70 4.43
CA THR A 40 -5.86 -2.89 5.65
C THR A 40 -5.47 -3.69 6.89
N ASN A 41 -5.26 -5.01 6.77
CA ASN A 41 -5.08 -5.93 7.91
C ASN A 41 -3.93 -5.50 8.85
N VAL A 42 -2.82 -5.06 8.26
CA VAL A 42 -1.63 -4.64 9.02
C VAL A 42 -1.92 -3.37 9.81
N LEU A 43 -2.57 -2.39 9.17
CA LEU A 43 -2.97 -1.14 9.81
C LEU A 43 -4.01 -1.39 10.91
N GLU A 44 -4.99 -2.24 10.66
CA GLU A 44 -6.02 -2.60 11.64
C GLU A 44 -5.44 -3.34 12.85
N ARG A 45 -4.46 -4.23 12.64
CA ARG A 45 -3.76 -4.92 13.73
C ARG A 45 -2.99 -3.91 14.59
N LEU A 46 -2.26 -2.98 13.96
CA LEU A 46 -1.53 -1.92 14.66
C LEU A 46 -2.48 -1.01 15.45
N HIS A 47 -3.57 -0.53 14.82
CA HIS A 47 -4.57 0.30 15.50
C HIS A 47 -5.23 -0.41 16.68
N ARG A 48 -5.50 -1.71 16.54
CA ARG A 48 -6.05 -2.52 17.63
C ARG A 48 -5.06 -2.62 18.80
N GLU A 49 -3.78 -2.77 18.51
CA GLU A 49 -2.74 -2.84 19.55
C GLU A 49 -2.58 -1.50 20.28
N ILE A 50 -2.54 -0.39 19.55
CA ILE A 50 -2.54 0.96 20.12
C ILE A 50 -3.76 1.14 21.03
N LYS A 51 -4.96 0.81 20.53
CA LYS A 51 -6.20 0.91 21.32
C LYS A 51 -6.15 0.04 22.57
N ARG A 52 -5.63 -1.19 22.47
CA ARG A 52 -5.49 -2.11 23.60
C ARG A 52 -4.59 -1.52 24.69
N ARG A 53 -3.41 -0.98 24.34
CA ARG A 53 -2.49 -0.40 25.33
C ARG A 53 -3.00 0.91 25.92
N CYS A 54 -3.66 1.75 25.11
CA CYS A 54 -4.34 2.94 25.62
C CYS A 54 -5.45 2.58 26.62
N ASN A 55 -6.23 1.53 26.35
CA ASN A 55 -7.30 1.09 27.25
C ASN A 55 -6.78 0.63 28.62
N VAL A 56 -5.57 0.09 28.71
CA VAL A 56 -4.95 -0.28 30.00
C VAL A 56 -4.65 0.95 30.85
N VAL A 57 -4.24 2.06 30.22
CA VAL A 57 -3.96 3.33 30.92
C VAL A 57 -5.26 4.07 31.28
N GLY A 58 -6.30 3.94 30.45
CA GLY A 58 -7.61 4.58 30.65
C GLY A 58 -7.58 6.06 30.28
N ILE A 59 -7.05 6.92 31.16
CA ILE A 59 -6.95 8.37 30.95
C ILE A 59 -5.48 8.79 30.87
N LEU A 60 -5.12 9.45 29.77
CA LEU A 60 -3.77 9.97 29.58
C LEU A 60 -3.67 11.41 30.12
N PRO A 61 -2.60 11.74 30.87
CA PRO A 61 -2.50 13.03 31.56
C PRO A 61 -2.24 14.21 30.61
N ASN A 62 -1.71 13.96 29.40
CA ASN A 62 -1.53 14.95 28.34
C ASN A 62 -1.22 14.25 26.99
N ALA A 63 -1.23 15.03 25.91
CA ALA A 63 -0.91 14.55 24.57
C ALA A 63 0.51 13.97 24.45
N ALA A 64 1.49 14.53 25.17
CA ALA A 64 2.86 14.02 25.13
C ALA A 64 2.97 12.61 25.73
N SER A 65 2.16 12.28 26.74
CA SER A 65 2.05 10.91 27.27
C SER A 65 1.44 9.94 26.28
N ALA A 66 0.42 10.37 25.52
CA ALA A 66 -0.16 9.58 24.44
C ALA A 66 0.88 9.29 23.35
N LEU A 67 1.61 10.32 22.91
CA LEU A 67 2.65 10.20 21.89
C LEU A 67 3.78 9.26 22.33
N ARG A 68 4.21 9.31 23.59
CA ARG A 68 5.21 8.37 24.13
C ARG A 68 4.74 6.92 24.07
N LEU A 69 3.50 6.64 24.48
CA LEU A 69 2.94 5.29 24.42
C LEU A 69 2.80 4.79 22.99
N ILE A 70 2.22 5.59 22.11
CA ILE A 70 2.03 5.25 20.69
C ILE A 70 3.40 5.05 20.04
N GLY A 71 4.36 5.94 20.30
CA GLY A 71 5.73 5.85 19.81
C GLY A 71 6.40 4.54 20.22
N ALA A 72 6.29 4.15 21.50
CA ALA A 72 6.84 2.88 21.98
C ALA A 72 6.20 1.66 21.30
N VAL A 73 4.89 1.69 21.01
CA VAL A 73 4.22 0.62 20.23
C VAL A 73 4.75 0.58 18.80
N LEU A 74 4.91 1.75 18.16
CA LEU A 74 5.41 1.83 16.79
C LEU A 74 6.86 1.35 16.68
N GLU A 75 7.70 1.67 17.67
CA GLU A 75 9.08 1.19 17.76
C GLU A 75 9.13 -0.34 17.86
N GLU A 76 8.37 -0.94 18.78
CA GLU A 76 8.27 -2.39 18.94
C GLU A 76 7.79 -3.08 17.64
N GLN A 77 6.76 -2.52 16.99
CA GLN A 77 6.26 -3.07 15.72
C GLN A 77 7.28 -2.88 14.59
N GLY A 78 8.05 -1.78 14.60
CA GLY A 78 9.14 -1.54 13.66
C GLY A 78 10.24 -2.60 13.78
N ASP A 79 10.65 -2.94 15.01
CA ASP A 79 11.65 -3.97 15.28
C ASP A 79 11.17 -5.36 14.80
N GLU A 80 9.91 -5.72 15.09
CA GLU A 80 9.31 -6.96 14.59
C GLU A 80 9.30 -7.01 13.05
N TRP A 81 8.99 -5.89 12.39
CA TRP A 81 8.97 -5.82 10.93
C TRP A 81 10.36 -5.97 10.31
N LEU A 82 11.40 -5.41 10.94
CA LEU A 82 12.78 -5.58 10.50
C LEU A 82 13.23 -7.03 10.64
N ALA A 83 12.72 -7.76 11.64
CA ALA A 83 13.06 -9.16 11.89
C ALA A 83 12.34 -10.16 10.93
N VAL A 84 11.11 -9.86 10.48
CA VAL A 84 10.19 -10.86 9.87
C VAL A 84 10.19 -10.91 8.32
N GLN A 85 11.24 -10.47 7.63
CA GLN A 85 11.40 -10.54 6.16
C GLN A 85 10.50 -9.59 5.32
N ARG A 86 10.98 -9.32 4.09
CA ARG A 86 10.37 -8.39 3.14
C ARG A 86 8.98 -8.86 2.67
N TYR A 87 7.98 -7.98 2.82
CA TYR A 87 6.63 -8.16 2.29
C TYR A 87 6.57 -8.42 0.78
N PHE A 88 7.61 -8.04 0.02
CA PHE A 88 7.76 -8.34 -1.40
C PHE A 88 9.14 -8.93 -1.66
N SER A 89 9.23 -9.95 -2.51
CA SER A 89 10.52 -10.52 -2.86
C SER A 89 11.28 -9.58 -3.78
N LEU A 90 12.61 -9.64 -3.77
CA LEU A 90 13.43 -8.86 -4.71
C LEU A 90 13.04 -9.15 -6.17
N GLY A 91 12.75 -10.41 -6.49
CA GLY A 91 12.28 -10.81 -7.82
C GLY A 91 10.93 -10.20 -8.19
N SER A 92 9.98 -10.13 -7.25
CA SER A 92 8.69 -9.48 -7.53
C SER A 92 8.81 -7.96 -7.62
N MET A 93 9.75 -7.36 -6.90
CA MET A 93 10.04 -5.91 -6.97
C MET A 93 10.77 -5.53 -8.26
N ALA A 94 11.59 -6.41 -8.83
CA ALA A 94 12.28 -6.16 -10.10
C ALA A 94 11.29 -5.90 -11.26
N ALA A 95 10.10 -6.50 -11.20
CA ALA A 95 9.04 -6.28 -12.19
C ALA A 95 8.52 -4.82 -12.22
N LEU A 96 8.75 -4.01 -11.18
CA LEU A 96 8.36 -2.59 -11.14
C LEU A 96 9.27 -1.69 -11.98
N TYR A 97 10.53 -2.10 -12.17
CA TYR A 97 11.55 -1.29 -12.83
C TYR A 97 11.74 -1.65 -14.31
N GLY A 98 10.90 -2.55 -14.84
CA GLY A 98 11.08 -3.15 -16.16
C GLY A 98 12.26 -4.12 -16.18
N ASN A 99 12.26 -5.08 -17.10
CA ASN A 99 13.43 -5.90 -17.35
C ASN A 99 14.55 -4.96 -17.86
N PRO A 100 15.73 -4.87 -17.23
CA PRO A 100 16.83 -4.01 -17.72
C PRO A 100 17.36 -4.40 -19.12
N ARG A 101 16.74 -5.39 -19.76
CA ARG A 101 17.14 -6.02 -21.03
C ARG A 101 16.27 -5.66 -22.23
N GLU A 102 15.27 -4.78 -22.08
CA GLU A 102 14.66 -4.16 -23.26
C GLU A 102 15.56 -3.02 -23.73
N GLU A 103 16.66 -3.38 -24.39
CA GLU A 103 17.31 -2.47 -25.33
C GLU A 103 16.24 -2.00 -26.32
N PRO A 104 16.15 -0.69 -26.61
CA PRO A 104 15.20 -0.21 -27.61
C PRO A 104 15.52 -0.95 -28.90
N THR A 105 14.56 -1.73 -29.39
CA THR A 105 14.71 -2.57 -30.57
C THR A 105 15.34 -1.74 -31.67
N ARG A 106 16.63 -1.96 -31.95
CA ARG A 106 17.32 -1.33 -33.08
C ARG A 106 16.48 -1.68 -34.30
N SER A 107 15.85 -0.67 -34.89
CA SER A 107 14.95 -0.84 -36.04
C SER A 107 15.64 -1.71 -37.09
N PRO A 108 14.93 -2.60 -37.80
CA PRO A 108 15.55 -3.43 -38.83
C PRO A 108 16.26 -2.52 -39.83
N ARG A 109 17.58 -2.67 -39.96
CA ARG A 109 18.42 -1.91 -40.88
C ARG A 109 17.89 -2.15 -42.29
N TRP A 110 17.10 -1.20 -42.81
CA TRP A 110 16.53 -1.25 -44.15
C TRP A 110 17.64 -1.52 -45.18
N GLY A 111 17.32 -2.39 -46.13
CA GLY A 111 18.27 -3.15 -46.93
C GLY A 111 19.29 -2.32 -47.70
N SER A 112 20.55 -2.73 -47.58
CA SER A 112 21.57 -2.44 -48.59
C SER A 112 21.26 -3.25 -49.85
N ARG A 113 20.45 -2.69 -50.75
CA ARG A 113 20.45 -3.12 -52.16
C ARG A 113 21.78 -2.66 -52.75
N ARG A 114 22.72 -3.59 -52.85
CA ARG A 114 23.87 -3.47 -53.76
C ARG A 114 23.32 -3.50 -55.20
N ARG A 115 23.66 -2.48 -55.98
CA ARG A 115 24.01 -2.67 -57.39
C ARG A 115 25.52 -2.74 -57.47
#